data_AF-A0A3C1GAT6-F1
#
_entry.id   AF-A0A3C1GAT6-F1
#
_cell.length_a   1.000
_cell.length_b   1.000
_cell.length_c   1.000
_cell.angle_alpha   90.00
_cell.angle_beta   90.00
_cell.angle_gamma   90.00
#
_symmetry.space_group_name_H-M   'P 1'
#
loop_
_entity.id
_entity.type
_entity.pdbx_description
1 polymer ?
#
loop_
_entity_poly.entity_id
_entity_poly.type
_entity_poly.pdbx_seq_one_letter_code
_entity_poly.pdbx_strand_id
1 'polypeptide(L)' 'MDGKDAFAALPVGRTVTVRKTIGESDVYLFAGITGDLSPNHVDEEYMRKTRYGRRIAHG' A
#
# COMPACT_ATOMS: atom_id res chain seq x y z
N MET A 1 -22.96 16.43 -15.14
CA MET A 1 -21.98 17.28 -14.46
C MET A 1 -20.80 17.38 -15.40
N ASP A 2 -20.56 18.56 -15.96
CA ASP A 2 -19.39 18.75 -16.81
C ASP A 2 -18.12 18.85 -15.94
N GLY A 3 -16.95 18.75 -16.56
CA GLY A 3 -15.68 18.72 -15.83
C GLY A 3 -15.35 20.00 -15.06
N LYS A 4 -16.07 21.12 -15.30
CA LYS A 4 -15.83 22.39 -14.61
C LYS A 4 -16.44 22.41 -13.21
N ASP A 5 -17.61 21.80 -13.03
CA ASP A 5 -18.27 21.67 -11.73
C ASP A 5 -17.46 20.81 -10.73
N ALA A 6 -16.71 19.82 -11.24
CA ALA A 6 -15.92 18.90 -10.43
C ALA A 6 -14.77 19.59 -9.67
N PHE A 7 -14.09 20.56 -10.30
CA PHE A 7 -13.01 21.29 -9.64
C PHE A 7 -13.52 22.36 -8.66
N ALA A 8 -14.69 22.96 -8.93
CA ALA A 8 -15.34 23.87 -7.98
C ALA A 8 -15.72 23.17 -6.66
N ALA A 9 -15.95 21.85 -6.68
CA ALA A 9 -16.24 21.03 -5.50
C ALA A 9 -15.02 20.68 -4.62
N LEU A 10 -13.80 21.07 -5.02
CA LEU A 10 -12.54 20.80 -4.31
C LEU A 10 -11.88 22.10 -3.82
N PRO A 11 -12.42 22.77 -2.78
CA PRO A 11 -11.84 23.99 -2.24
C PRO A 11 -10.45 23.78 -1.63
N VAL A 12 -9.62 24.81 -1.67
CA VAL A 12 -8.29 24.83 -1.02
C VAL A 12 -8.43 24.53 0.47
N GLY A 13 -7.56 23.65 0.98
CA GLY A 13 -7.61 23.20 2.38
C GLY A 13 -8.54 22.00 2.63
N ARG A 14 -9.28 21.53 1.63
CA ARG A 14 -10.07 20.30 1.74
C ARG A 14 -9.16 19.11 2.04
N THR A 15 -9.46 18.38 3.10
CA THR A 15 -8.78 17.13 3.47
C THR A 15 -9.71 15.94 3.27
N VAL A 16 -9.17 14.85 2.73
CA VAL A 16 -9.85 13.55 2.67
C VAL A 16 -8.93 12.52 3.32
N THR A 17 -9.49 11.61 4.10
CA THR A 17 -8.73 10.53 4.72
C THR A 17 -9.34 9.20 4.34
N VAL A 18 -8.49 8.26 3.92
CA VAL A 18 -8.83 6.86 3.75
C VAL A 18 -7.95 6.05 4.68
N ARG A 19 -8.52 5.01 5.28
CA ARG A 19 -7.78 4.05 6.11
C ARG A 19 -8.17 2.64 5.69
N LYS A 20 -7.20 1.76 5.64
CA LYS A 20 -7.37 0.34 5.39
C LYS A 20 -6.32 -0.42 6.19
N THR A 21 -6.75 -1.46 6.89
CA THR A 21 -5.81 -2.40 7.51
C THR A 21 -5.10 -3.17 6.40
N ILE A 22 -3.77 -3.18 6.43
CA ILE A 22 -2.97 -3.96 5.48
C ILE A 22 -2.89 -5.39 5.99
N GLY A 23 -3.46 -6.30 5.20
CA GLY A 23 -3.40 -7.74 5.43
C GLY A 23 -2.35 -8.42 4.55
N GLU A 24 -2.11 -9.69 4.82
CA GLU A 24 -1.20 -10.53 4.03
C GLU A 24 -1.60 -10.60 2.56
N SER A 25 -2.92 -10.65 2.28
CA SER A 25 -3.45 -10.62 0.91
C SER A 25 -3.00 -9.40 0.12
N ASP A 26 -2.92 -8.23 0.76
CA ASP A 26 -2.53 -6.99 0.09
C ASP A 26 -1.07 -7.04 -0.33
N VAL A 27 -0.21 -7.57 0.53
CA VAL A 27 1.22 -7.72 0.25
C VAL A 27 1.44 -8.69 -0.91
N TYR A 28 0.79 -9.86 -0.90
CA TYR A 28 0.96 -10.83 -1.98
C TYR A 28 0.33 -10.39 -3.30
N LEU A 29 -0.84 -9.74 -3.29
CA LEU A 29 -1.45 -9.21 -4.51
C LEU A 29 -0.60 -8.09 -5.11
N PHE A 30 -0.03 -7.21 -4.27
CA PHE A 30 0.88 -6.17 -4.74
C PHE A 30 2.18 -6.74 -5.30
N ALA A 31 2.77 -7.74 -4.64
CA ALA A 31 3.92 -8.47 -5.17
C ALA A 31 3.61 -9.12 -6.52
N GLY A 32 2.44 -9.72 -6.66
CA GLY A 32 1.99 -10.37 -7.90
C GLY A 32 1.80 -9.40 -9.07
N ILE A 33 1.23 -8.21 -8.84
CA ILE A 33 1.00 -7.23 -9.92
C ILE A 33 2.26 -6.45 -10.30
N THR A 34 3.15 -6.19 -9.34
CA THR A 34 4.41 -5.46 -9.60
C THR A 34 5.54 -6.36 -10.05
N GLY A 35 5.50 -7.64 -9.71
CA GLY A 35 6.62 -8.57 -9.86
C GLY A 35 7.70 -8.41 -8.77
N ASP A 36 7.51 -7.52 -7.79
CA ASP A 36 8.43 -7.37 -6.66
C ASP A 36 8.20 -8.47 -5.62
N LEU A 37 8.92 -9.56 -5.82
CA LEU A 37 8.95 -10.76 -4.98
C LEU A 37 10.16 -10.76 -4.03
N SER A 38 10.70 -9.60 -3.69
CA SER A 38 11.86 -9.53 -2.79
C SER A 38 11.54 -10.17 -1.42
N PRO A 39 12.48 -10.92 -0.79
CA PRO A 39 12.22 -11.71 0.42
C PRO A 39 11.66 -10.92 1.60
N ASN A 40 11.93 -9.62 1.64
CA ASN A 40 11.38 -8.72 2.66
C ASN A 40 9.84 -8.64 2.66
N HIS A 41 9.20 -8.96 1.54
CA HIS A 41 7.75 -8.93 1.39
C HIS A 41 7.12 -10.31 1.49
N VAL A 42 7.81 -11.36 1.02
CA VAL A 42 7.18 -12.67 0.77
C VAL A 42 7.73 -13.83 1.59
N ASP A 43 8.85 -13.66 2.29
CA ASP A 43 9.53 -14.73 3.02
C ASP A 43 9.66 -14.42 4.52
N GLU A 44 8.82 -15.05 5.34
CA GLU A 44 8.81 -14.88 6.80
C GLU A 44 10.06 -15.48 7.46
N GLU A 45 10.56 -16.61 6.97
CA GLU A 45 11.72 -17.29 7.57
C GLU A 45 13.02 -16.54 7.29
N TYR A 46 13.15 -15.96 6.11
CA TYR A 46 14.21 -14.99 5.82
C TYR A 46 14.10 -13.79 6.76
N MET A 47 12.92 -13.20 6.88
CA MET A 47 12.72 -11.95 7.63
C MET A 47 12.87 -12.07 9.13
N ARG A 48 12.56 -13.24 9.73
CA ARG A 48 12.82 -13.53 11.15
C ARG A 48 14.28 -13.34 11.57
N LYS A 49 15.22 -13.47 10.63
CA LYS A 49 16.67 -13.32 10.87
C LYS A 49 17.15 -11.88 10.70
N THR A 50 16.30 -11.00 10.19
CA THR A 50 16.63 -9.59 9.96
C THR A 50 16.25 -8.73 11.15
N ARG A 51 16.73 -7.48 11.20
CA ARG A 51 16.35 -6.50 12.22
C ARG A 51 14.84 -6.19 12.28
N TYR A 52 14.10 -6.52 11.22
CA TYR A 52 12.66 -6.26 11.14
C TYR A 52 11.83 -7.39 11.78
N GLY A 53 12.39 -8.60 11.88
CA GLY A 53 11.77 -9.75 12.57
C GLY A 53 10.53 -10.36 11.92
N ARG A 54 9.93 -9.70 10.91
CA ARG A 54 8.73 -10.14 10.16
C ARG A 54 8.70 -9.49 8.78
N ARG A 55 7.88 -10.02 7.86
CA ARG A 55 7.63 -9.39 6.55
C ARG A 55 7.09 -7.96 6.69
N ILE A 56 7.47 -7.11 5.76
CA ILE A 56 7.04 -5.70 5.65
C ILE A 56 6.36 -5.46 4.30
N ALA A 57 5.45 -4.49 4.22
CA ALA A 57 4.81 -4.12 2.96
C ALA A 57 5.81 -3.40 2.02
N HIS A 58 5.48 -3.37 0.73
CA HIS A 58 6.15 -2.56 -0.29
C HIS A 58 6.06 -1.06 0.03
N GLY A 59 6.99 -0.28 -0.51
CA GLY A 59 7.13 1.17 -0.28
C GLY A 59 6.25 2.04 -1.16
#